data_AF-A0A2K3LCR7-F1
#
_entry.id   AF-A0A2K3LCR7-F1
#
_cell.length_a   1.000
_cell.length_b   1.000
_cell.length_c   1.000
_cell.angle_alpha   90.00
_cell.angle_beta   90.00
_cell.angle_gamma   90.00
#
_symmetry.space_group_name_H-M   'P 1'
#
loop_
_entity.id
_entity.type
_entity.pdbx_description
1 polymer ?
#
loop_
_entity_poly.entity_id
_entity_poly.type
_entity_poly.pdbx_seq_one_letter_code
_entity_poly.pdbx_strand_id
1 'polypeptide(L)' 'MEFNILFLLLLIGSTSLIFISHLASAATPKLNTQDVKALKEIGNKIGKKDWDFGVDPCSGKGKWNISESSTRKGFESSV' A
#
# COMPACT_ATOMS: atom_id res chain seq x y z
N MET A 1 35.14 34.05 -15.14
CA MET A 1 35.15 32.70 -14.55
C MET A 1 34.08 32.59 -13.46
N GLU A 2 34.03 33.56 -12.54
CA GLU A 2 33.02 33.72 -11.48
C GLU A 2 31.53 33.60 -11.92
N PHE A 3 31.12 34.26 -13.01
CA PHE A 3 29.72 34.25 -13.46
C PHE A 3 29.24 32.85 -13.90
N ASN A 4 30.13 32.06 -14.52
CA ASN A 4 29.85 30.67 -14.88
C ASN A 4 29.76 29.77 -13.65
N ILE A 5 30.56 30.03 -12.60
CA ILE A 5 30.51 29.25 -11.36
C ILE A 5 29.16 29.49 -10.65
N LEU A 6 28.72 30.74 -10.58
CA LEU A 6 27.43 31.12 -9.98
C LEU A 6 26.24 30.53 -10.74
N PHE A 7 26.30 30.53 -12.08
CA PHE A 7 25.30 29.93 -12.94
C PHE A 7 25.24 28.39 -12.79
N LEU A 8 26.40 27.73 -12.69
CA LEU A 8 26.48 26.29 -12.45
C LEU A 8 25.93 25.90 -11.07
N LEU A 9 26.22 26.67 -10.02
CA LEU A 9 25.68 26.44 -8.68
C LEU A 9 24.15 26.56 -8.63
N LEU A 10 23.57 27.52 -9.36
CA LEU A 10 22.12 27.68 -9.50
C LEU A 10 21.47 26.48 -10.22
N LEU A 11 22.11 25.95 -11.27
CA LEU A 11 21.65 24.77 -12.01
C LEU A 11 21.69 23.49 -11.17
N ILE A 12 22.74 23.30 -10.36
CA ILE A 12 22.90 22.13 -9.49
C ILE A 12 21.91 22.19 -8.31
N GLY A 13 21.70 23.39 -7.75
CA GLY A 13 20.72 23.62 -6.69
C GLY A 13 19.28 23.34 -7.14
N SER A 14 18.89 23.83 -8.32
CA SER A 14 17.52 23.66 -8.84
C SER A 14 17.18 22.22 -9.19
N THR A 15 18.14 21.46 -9.75
CA THR A 15 17.95 20.04 -10.08
C THR A 15 17.85 19.17 -8.82
N SER A 16 18.62 19.47 -7.78
CA SER A 16 18.59 18.72 -6.51
C SER A 16 17.23 18.78 -5.81
N LEU A 17 16.53 19.92 -5.88
CA LEU A 17 15.19 20.09 -5.31
C LEU A 17 14.14 19.21 -5.99
N ILE A 18 14.28 18.96 -7.30
CA ILE A 18 13.35 18.14 -8.09
C ILE A 18 13.49 16.65 -7.74
N PHE A 19 14.71 16.18 -7.47
CA PHE A 19 14.95 14.77 -7.12
C PHE A 19 14.38 14.38 -5.74
N ILE A 20 14.30 15.32 -4.79
CA ILE A 20 13.75 15.06 -3.45
C ILE A 20 12.23 14.86 -3.48
N SER A 21 11.52 15.53 -4.40
CA SER A 21 10.06 15.44 -4.53
C SER A 21 9.55 14.07 -5.02
N HIS A 22 10.41 13.23 -5.60
CA HIS A 22 10.03 11.90 -6.08
C HIS A 22 10.08 10.81 -5.01
N LEU A 23 10.55 11.10 -3.79
CA LEU A 23 10.67 10.12 -2.71
C LEU A 23 9.44 10.10 -1.78
N ALA A 24 8.24 10.23 -2.34
CA ALA A 24 7.00 9.97 -1.62
C ALA A 24 6.76 8.45 -1.59
N SER A 25 7.28 7.78 -0.56
CA SER A 25 6.93 6.38 -0.31
C SER A 25 5.47 6.34 0.12
N ALA A 26 4.61 5.77 -0.72
CA ALA A 26 3.25 5.43 -0.33
C ALA A 26 3.36 4.39 0.80
N ALA A 27 3.05 4.79 2.03
CA ALA A 27 2.95 3.85 3.13
C ALA A 27 1.89 2.81 2.75
N THR A 28 2.30 1.56 2.56
CA THR A 28 1.36 0.45 2.40
C THR A 28 0.36 0.53 3.54
N PRO A 29 -0.96 0.56 3.27
CA PRO A 29 -1.98 0.60 4.31
C PRO A 29 -1.78 -0.57 5.26
N LYS A 30 -1.17 -0.29 6.41
CA LYS A 30 -0.94 -1.29 7.44
C LYS A 30 -2.15 -1.24 8.34
N LEU A 31 -2.86 -2.36 8.45
CA LEU A 31 -3.98 -2.48 9.36
C LEU A 31 -3.55 -2.07 10.76
N ASN A 32 -4.44 -1.36 11.47
CA ASN A 32 -4.16 -1.02 12.85
C ASN A 32 -4.17 -2.30 13.72
N THR A 33 -3.58 -2.22 14.90
CA THR A 33 -3.44 -3.39 15.79
C THR A 33 -4.79 -3.99 16.23
N GLN A 34 -5.84 -3.16 16.36
CA GLN A 34 -7.18 -3.62 16.75
C GLN A 34 -7.84 -4.41 15.63
N ASP A 35 -7.72 -3.94 14.39
CA ASP A 35 -8.23 -4.62 13.19
C ASP A 35 -7.53 -5.96 13.02
N VAL A 36 -6.21 -6.02 13.18
CA VAL A 36 -5.45 -7.28 13.13
C VAL A 36 -5.93 -8.26 14.20
N LYS A 37 -6.23 -7.79 15.42
CA LYS A 37 -6.76 -8.66 16.49
C LYS A 37 -8.15 -9.18 16.15
N ALA A 38 -9.06 -8.30 15.71
CA ALA A 38 -10.41 -8.67 15.33
C ALA A 38 -10.42 -9.67 14.16
N LEU A 39 -9.61 -9.41 13.13
CA LEU A 39 -9.48 -10.31 11.99
C LEU A 39 -8.87 -11.65 12.37
N LYS A 40 -7.88 -11.72 13.28
CA LYS A 40 -7.40 -13.00 13.80
C LYS A 40 -8.51 -13.80 14.49
N GLU A 41 -9.37 -13.13 15.26
CA GLU A 41 -10.51 -13.79 15.90
C GLU A 41 -11.53 -14.31 14.87
N ILE A 42 -11.90 -13.48 13.88
CA ILE A 42 -12.78 -13.88 12.78
C ILE A 42 -12.17 -15.06 12.02
N GLY A 43 -10.89 -14.95 11.65
CA GLY A 43 -10.14 -15.98 10.94
C GLY A 43 -10.15 -17.32 11.67
N ASN A 44 -9.94 -17.30 12.99
CA ASN A 44 -10.04 -18.50 13.81
C ASN A 44 -11.44 -19.12 13.80
N LYS A 45 -12.50 -18.29 13.82
CA LYS A 45 -13.90 -18.76 13.77
C LYS A 45 -14.26 -19.36 12.40
N ILE A 46 -13.73 -18.81 11.31
CA ILE A 46 -14.03 -19.27 9.93
C ILE A 46 -12.98 -20.23 9.36
N GLY A 47 -11.99 -20.65 10.16
CA GLY A 47 -10.90 -21.53 9.72
C GLY A 47 -9.87 -20.87 8.79
N LYS A 48 -9.90 -19.55 8.65
CA LYS A 48 -8.97 -18.76 7.81
C LYS A 48 -7.78 -18.28 8.65
N LYS A 49 -6.64 -18.95 8.50
CA LYS A 49 -5.42 -18.70 9.31
C LYS A 49 -4.26 -18.13 8.50
N ASP A 50 -4.43 -17.97 7.20
CA ASP A 50 -3.35 -17.68 6.25
C ASP A 50 -3.39 -16.26 5.66
N TRP A 51 -4.17 -15.35 6.26
CA TRP A 51 -4.12 -13.93 5.93
C TRP A 51 -2.77 -13.31 6.28
N ASP A 52 -2.20 -12.55 5.35
CA ASP A 52 -0.96 -11.80 5.54
C ASP A 52 -1.26 -10.34 5.93
N PHE A 53 -1.19 -10.06 7.24
CA PHE A 53 -1.41 -8.72 7.79
C PHE A 53 -0.31 -7.70 7.46
N GLY A 54 0.80 -8.14 6.86
CA GLY A 54 1.86 -7.26 6.35
C GLY A 54 1.57 -6.74 4.94
N VAL A 55 0.55 -7.28 4.27
CA VAL A 55 0.18 -6.96 2.89
C VAL A 55 -1.15 -6.22 2.88
N ASP A 56 -1.22 -5.16 2.07
CA ASP A 56 -2.45 -4.41 1.83
C ASP A 56 -3.57 -5.36 1.32
N PRO A 57 -4.71 -5.45 2.01
CA PRO A 57 -5.82 -6.32 1.61
C PRO A 57 -6.40 -5.99 0.22
N CYS A 58 -6.25 -4.76 -0.27
CA CYS A 58 -6.73 -4.35 -1.59
C CYS A 58 -5.77 -4.71 -2.74
N SER A 59 -4.54 -5.12 -2.43
CA SER A 59 -3.50 -5.38 -3.43
C SER A 59 -3.70 -6.67 -4.25
N GLY A 60 -4.71 -7.48 -3.90
CA GLY A 60 -4.92 -8.81 -4.47
C GLY A 60 -3.88 -9.87 -4.05
N LYS A 61 -2.93 -9.51 -3.18
CA LYS A 61 -1.91 -10.41 -2.60
C LYS A 61 -2.34 -10.84 -1.19
N GLY A 62 -1.45 -11.49 -0.42
CA GLY A 62 -1.66 -11.74 1.02
C GLY A 62 -2.78 -12.70 1.40
N LYS A 63 -3.28 -13.49 0.43
CA LYS A 63 -4.36 -14.48 0.60
C LYS A 63 -5.65 -13.93 1.20
N TRP A 64 -5.89 -12.63 1.01
CA TRP A 64 -7.10 -11.92 1.40
C TRP A 64 -8.31 -12.37 0.58
N ASN A 65 -8.09 -12.64 -0.71
CA ASN A 65 -9.13 -13.07 -1.63
C ASN A 65 -9.51 -14.54 -1.43
N ILE A 66 -10.80 -14.80 -1.62
CA ILE A 66 -11.39 -16.13 -1.69
C ILE A 66 -11.23 -16.62 -3.14
N SER A 67 -10.78 -17.85 -3.36
CA SER A 67 -10.64 -18.39 -4.71
C SER A 67 -12.01 -18.49 -5.39
N GLU A 68 -12.08 -18.16 -6.68
CA GLU A 68 -13.35 -18.14 -7.44
C GLU A 68 -14.13 -19.46 -7.39
N SER A 69 -13.43 -20.57 -7.13
CA SER A 69 -14.03 -21.89 -6.89
C SER A 69 -14.99 -21.96 -5.70
N SER A 70 -15.00 -20.95 -4.82
CA SER A 70 -15.91 -20.84 -3.68
C SER A 70 -16.82 -19.61 -3.74
N THR A 71 -16.83 -18.88 -4.86
CA THR A 71 -17.74 -17.78 -5.11
C THR A 71 -19.16 -18.33 -5.28
N ARG A 72 -19.93 -18.35 -4.19
CA ARG A 72 -21.39 -18.22 -4.34
C ARG A 72 -21.61 -16.86 -4.97
N LYS A 73 -22.20 -16.84 -6.17
CA LYS A 73 -22.61 -15.61 -6.87
C LYS A 73 -23.29 -14.69 -5.86
N GLY A 74 -22.67 -13.55 -5.55
CA GLY A 74 -23.19 -12.59 -4.58
C GLY A 74 -24.58 -12.11 -4.98
N PHE A 75 -25.39 -11.71 -4.01
CA PHE A 75 -26.68 -11.10 -4.30
C PHE A 75 -26.46 -9.70 -4.89
N GLU A 76 -26.92 -9.49 -6.11
CA GLU A 76 -26.90 -8.20 -6.76
C GLU A 76 -28.06 -7.36 -6.21
N SER A 77 -27.75 -6.32 -5.44
CA SER A 77 -28.75 -5.35 -5.00
C SER A 77 -28.83 -4.22 -6.02
N SER A 78 -29.99 -4.05 -6.65
CA SER A 78 -30.27 -2.86 -7.46
C SER A 78 -30.40 -1.66 -6.53
N VAL A 79 -29.58 -0.63 -6.75
CA VAL A 79 -29.72 0.69 -6.12
C VAL A 79 -30.47 1.61 -7.08
#